data_AF-A0A383BT50-F1
#
_entry.id   AF-A0A383BT50-F1
#
_cell.length_a   1.000
_cell.length_b   1.000
_cell.length_c   1.000
_cell.angle_alpha   90.00
_cell.angle_beta   90.00
_cell.angle_gamma   90.00
#
_symmetry.space_group_name_H-M   'P 1'
#
loop_
_entity.id
_entity.type
_entity.pdbx_description
1 polymer ?
#
loop_
_entity_poly.entity_id
_entity_poly.type
_entity_poly.pdbx_seq_one_letter_code
_entity_poly.pdbx_strand_id
1 'polypeptide(L)'
;MNKFKLLFKFISCRGDNNKYNWNLLFPFAGVIIGCMTVALTYSIMEGMEYAIFTKLKEVTFTGKLNNVSSVNRNRFNEYLNEQSIQFQKGKEAQVMIMNNENFRLVTLHGIEKFREFRTKVLGEDIKSSIDLGIIPSIYIGQALSVKLDLSIGDTAIIVHPEKINIFTGLPNQRKMVVGGIFELNIIDYDQKHIFCQYDEINNFIPNKHNN
;
A
#
# COMPACT_ATOMS: atom_id res chain seq x y z
N MET A 1 36.76 4.48 -53.03
CA MET A 1 36.07 3.18 -52.82
C MET A 1 35.46 3.20 -51.42
N ASN A 2 34.12 3.09 -51.30
CA ASN A 2 33.43 3.38 -50.04
C ASN A 2 33.68 2.27 -49.01
N LYS A 3 34.32 2.60 -47.87
CA LYS A 3 34.72 1.63 -46.82
C LYS A 3 33.53 0.79 -46.31
N PHE A 4 32.35 1.40 -46.21
CA PHE A 4 31.10 0.73 -45.84
C PHE A 4 30.70 -0.41 -46.79
N LYS A 5 30.95 -0.25 -48.10
CA LYS A 5 30.61 -1.27 -49.11
C LYS A 5 31.49 -2.51 -49.00
N LEU A 6 32.75 -2.34 -48.58
CA LEU A 6 33.68 -3.45 -48.33
C LEU A 6 33.30 -4.22 -47.05
N LEU A 7 32.96 -3.51 -45.97
CA LEU A 7 32.49 -4.12 -44.72
C LEU A 7 31.22 -4.95 -44.92
N PHE A 8 30.22 -4.41 -45.62
CA PHE A 8 28.98 -5.14 -45.90
C PHE A 8 29.20 -6.38 -46.79
N LYS A 9 30.09 -6.25 -47.79
CA LYS A 9 30.47 -7.37 -48.67
C LYS A 9 31.21 -8.47 -47.90
N PHE A 10 32.05 -8.11 -46.93
CA PHE A 10 32.78 -9.06 -46.08
C PHE A 10 31.85 -9.84 -45.15
N ILE A 11 30.84 -9.20 -44.58
CA ILE A 11 29.84 -9.85 -43.71
C ILE A 11 28.94 -10.80 -44.51
N SER A 12 28.54 -10.40 -45.74
CA SER A 12 27.54 -11.14 -46.51
C SER A 12 28.10 -12.19 -47.47
N CYS A 13 29.32 -12.00 -48.01
CA CYS A 13 29.90 -12.89 -49.04
C CYS A 13 31.05 -13.72 -48.48
N ARG A 14 31.03 -15.03 -48.74
CA ARG A 14 32.20 -15.90 -48.60
C ARG A 14 33.01 -15.87 -49.91
N GLY A 15 34.33 -15.84 -49.82
CA GLY A 15 35.21 -15.79 -50.99
C GLY A 15 34.88 -16.86 -52.05
N ASP A 16 34.86 -16.40 -53.30
CA ASP A 16 34.74 -17.14 -54.57
C ASP A 16 33.41 -17.81 -54.96
N ASN A 17 32.42 -17.92 -54.08
CA ASN A 17 31.08 -18.36 -54.49
C ASN A 17 30.03 -17.39 -53.97
N ASN A 18 29.09 -17.02 -54.85
CA ASN A 18 27.96 -16.10 -54.62
C ASN A 18 26.91 -16.65 -53.62
N LYS A 19 27.35 -17.38 -52.58
CA LYS A 19 26.55 -17.99 -51.54
C LYS A 19 26.64 -17.14 -50.26
N TYR A 20 25.49 -16.86 -49.66
CA TYR A 20 25.38 -16.13 -48.39
C TYR A 20 26.04 -16.88 -47.24
N ASN A 21 26.78 -16.16 -46.39
CA ASN A 21 27.46 -16.73 -45.22
C ASN A 21 26.52 -16.87 -44.02
N TRP A 22 25.67 -17.90 -44.03
CA TRP A 22 24.71 -18.19 -42.95
C TRP A 22 25.37 -18.40 -41.58
N ASN A 23 26.62 -18.86 -41.53
CA ASN A 23 27.34 -19.11 -40.28
C ASN A 23 27.59 -17.83 -39.47
N LEU A 24 27.68 -16.66 -40.10
CA LEU A 24 27.85 -15.39 -39.38
C LEU A 24 26.52 -14.82 -38.88
N LEU A 25 25.38 -15.15 -39.53
CA LEU A 25 24.07 -14.62 -39.13
C LEU A 25 23.59 -15.20 -37.79
N PHE A 26 23.87 -16.46 -37.49
CA PHE A 26 23.44 -17.11 -36.24
C PHE A 26 24.02 -16.44 -34.98
N PRO A 27 25.35 -16.17 -34.89
CA PRO A 27 25.91 -15.39 -33.77
C PRO A 27 25.32 -13.99 -33.64
N PHE A 28 25.15 -13.26 -34.75
CA PHE A 28 24.56 -11.91 -34.71
C PHE A 28 23.11 -11.94 -34.22
N ALA A 29 22.29 -12.88 -34.72
CA ALA A 29 20.93 -13.06 -34.26
C ALA A 29 20.87 -13.41 -32.76
N GLY A 30 21.77 -14.29 -32.29
CA GLY A 30 21.87 -14.64 -30.87
C GLY A 30 22.19 -13.45 -29.98
N VAL A 31 23.13 -12.58 -30.39
CA VAL A 31 23.46 -11.35 -29.65
C VAL A 31 22.29 -10.37 -29.62
N ILE A 32 21.60 -10.19 -30.75
CA ILE A 32 20.42 -9.31 -30.83
C ILE A 32 19.30 -9.82 -29.91
N ILE A 33 18.98 -11.11 -29.99
CA ILE A 33 17.95 -11.73 -29.14
C ILE A 33 18.34 -11.65 -27.67
N GLY A 34 19.61 -11.90 -27.33
CA GLY A 34 20.11 -11.77 -25.95
C GLY A 34 19.97 -10.36 -25.41
N CYS A 35 20.40 -9.36 -26.18
CA CYS A 35 20.26 -7.95 -25.82
C CYS A 35 18.77 -7.55 -25.66
N MET A 36 17.92 -7.97 -26.59
CA MET A 36 16.48 -7.69 -26.55
C MET A 36 15.80 -8.34 -25.34
N THR A 37 16.19 -9.57 -25.00
CA THR A 37 15.66 -10.27 -23.83
C THR A 37 16.03 -9.54 -22.55
N VAL A 38 17.29 -9.14 -22.38
CA VAL A 38 17.73 -8.37 -21.20
C VAL A 38 17.00 -7.04 -21.11
N ALA A 39 16.93 -6.28 -22.22
CA ALA A 39 16.21 -5.00 -22.25
C ALA A 39 14.73 -5.15 -21.90
N LEU A 40 14.07 -6.20 -22.39
CA LEU A 40 12.67 -6.49 -22.07
C LEU A 40 12.49 -6.82 -20.59
N THR A 41 13.32 -7.71 -20.04
CA THR A 41 13.24 -8.07 -18.62
C THR A 41 13.47 -6.87 -17.71
N TYR A 42 14.40 -5.97 -18.07
CA TYR A 42 14.65 -4.74 -17.34
C TYR A 42 13.44 -3.80 -17.41
N SER A 43 12.86 -3.60 -18.59
CA SER A 43 11.65 -2.77 -18.75
C SER A 43 10.45 -3.32 -17.97
N ILE A 44 10.30 -4.64 -17.90
CA ILE A 44 9.23 -5.28 -17.11
C ILE A 44 9.48 -5.03 -15.62
N MET A 45 10.73 -5.19 -15.16
CA MET A 45 11.11 -4.95 -13.76
C MET A 45 10.83 -3.50 -13.34
N GLU A 46 11.29 -2.53 -14.12
CA GLU A 46 11.06 -1.09 -13.89
C GLU A 46 9.57 -0.74 -13.87
N GLY A 47 8.78 -1.31 -14.80
CA GLY A 47 7.33 -1.09 -14.85
C GLY A 47 6.61 -1.63 -13.62
N MET A 48 6.98 -2.82 -13.15
CA MET A 48 6.44 -3.41 -11.92
C MET A 48 6.85 -2.61 -10.69
N GLU A 49 8.13 -2.23 -10.60
CA GLU A 49 8.66 -1.41 -9.51
C GLU A 49 7.89 -0.09 -9.40
N TYR A 50 7.73 0.62 -10.51
CA TYR A 50 6.96 1.85 -10.57
C TYR A 50 5.52 1.66 -10.14
N ALA A 51 4.83 0.62 -10.63
CA ALA A 51 3.44 0.35 -10.28
C ALA A 51 3.27 0.07 -8.78
N ILE A 52 4.15 -0.75 -8.20
CA ILE A 52 4.11 -1.14 -6.79
C ILE A 52 4.44 0.06 -5.88
N PHE A 53 5.55 0.75 -6.14
CA PHE A 53 5.99 1.84 -5.24
C PHE A 53 5.14 3.10 -5.37
N THR A 54 4.60 3.41 -6.55
CA THR A 54 3.66 4.53 -6.71
C THR A 54 2.42 4.32 -5.84
N LYS A 55 1.77 3.16 -5.97
CA LYS A 55 0.59 2.81 -5.17
C LYS A 55 0.88 2.74 -3.67
N LEU A 56 2.00 2.12 -3.29
CA LEU A 56 2.42 2.10 -1.89
C LEU A 56 2.65 3.51 -1.33
N LYS A 57 3.26 4.41 -2.09
CA LYS A 57 3.56 5.78 -1.64
C LYS A 57 2.30 6.63 -1.45
N GLU A 58 1.26 6.39 -2.23
CA GLU A 58 -0.03 7.08 -2.08
C GLU A 58 -0.75 6.65 -0.79
N VAL A 59 -0.67 5.36 -0.46
CA VAL A 59 -1.41 4.75 0.65
C VAL A 59 -0.63 4.79 1.98
N THR A 60 0.70 4.73 1.91
CA THR A 60 1.56 4.67 3.10
C THR A 60 2.15 6.03 3.48
N PHE A 61 2.26 6.27 4.78
CA PHE A 61 2.94 7.45 5.30
C PHE A 61 4.46 7.29 5.13
N THR A 62 5.06 8.10 4.25
CA THR A 62 6.50 8.06 3.90
C THR A 62 7.42 8.25 5.10
N GLY A 63 6.97 8.98 6.13
CA GLY A 63 7.65 9.11 7.41
C GLY A 63 6.65 9.11 8.55
N LYS A 64 6.98 8.41 9.64
CA LYS A 64 6.16 8.35 10.85
C LYS A 64 6.97 8.88 12.02
N LEU A 65 6.48 9.94 12.66
CA LEU A 65 7.05 10.47 13.88
C LEU A 65 6.23 9.99 15.06
N ASN A 66 6.82 9.11 15.85
CA ASN A 66 6.19 8.55 17.03
C ASN A 66 6.63 9.33 18.29
N ASN A 67 5.78 9.33 19.31
CA ASN A 67 6.08 9.90 20.63
C ASN A 67 6.42 11.41 20.64
N VAL A 68 5.77 12.20 19.78
CA VAL A 68 5.88 13.66 19.85
C VAL A 68 5.12 14.16 21.08
N SER A 69 5.88 14.55 22.11
CA SER A 69 5.37 15.05 23.39
C SER A 69 4.31 16.13 23.18
N SER A 70 3.18 16.00 23.87
CA SER A 70 2.01 16.88 23.75
C SER A 70 2.33 18.36 23.94
N VAL A 71 3.33 18.66 24.79
CA VAL A 71 3.78 20.03 25.11
C VAL A 71 4.40 20.75 23.89
N ASN A 72 4.98 20.01 22.93
CA ASN A 72 5.63 20.60 21.75
C ASN A 72 4.82 20.44 20.45
N ARG A 73 3.60 19.88 20.51
CA ARG A 73 2.80 19.60 19.29
C ARG A 73 2.44 20.85 18.50
N ASN A 74 2.10 21.95 19.18
CA ASN A 74 1.66 23.17 18.48
C ASN A 74 2.83 23.81 17.71
N ARG A 75 3.98 24.00 18.38
CA ARG A 75 5.22 24.48 17.75
C ARG A 75 5.70 23.54 16.63
N PHE A 76 5.54 22.23 16.81
CA PHE A 76 5.90 21.27 15.79
C PHE A 76 5.00 21.35 14.55
N ASN A 77 3.69 21.49 14.72
CA ASN A 77 2.77 21.70 13.60
C ASN A 77 3.02 23.03 12.91
N GLU A 78 3.32 24.10 13.66
CA GLU A 78 3.70 25.40 13.12
C GLU A 78 4.96 25.29 12.25
N TYR A 79 6.01 24.64 12.75
CA TYR A 79 7.24 24.40 11.98
C TYR A 79 6.97 23.61 10.68
N LEU A 80 6.16 22.55 10.75
CA LEU A 80 5.81 21.77 9.56
C LEU A 80 5.03 22.61 8.53
N ASN A 81 4.13 23.48 8.99
CA ASN A 81 3.40 24.41 8.14
C ASN A 81 4.32 25.45 7.50
N GLU A 82 5.26 26.03 8.26
CA GLU A 82 6.26 26.99 7.76
C GLU A 82 7.14 26.36 6.67
N GLN A 83 7.56 25.11 6.86
CA GLN A 83 8.35 24.37 5.87
C GLN A 83 7.50 23.81 4.72
N SER A 84 6.20 24.09 4.68
CA SER A 84 5.25 23.58 3.67
C SER A 84 5.25 22.04 3.55
N ILE A 85 5.50 21.33 4.66
CA ILE A 85 5.51 19.87 4.72
C ILE A 85 4.09 19.39 4.96
N GLN A 86 3.53 18.60 4.04
CA GLN A 86 2.24 17.94 4.27
C GLN A 86 2.37 16.90 5.37
N PHE A 87 1.53 17.00 6.40
CA PHE A 87 1.47 16.01 7.47
C PHE A 87 0.04 15.56 7.72
N GLN A 88 -0.08 14.34 8.23
CA GLN A 88 -1.35 13.74 8.62
C GLN A 88 -1.20 13.25 10.05
N LYS A 89 -2.07 13.72 10.95
CA LYS A 89 -2.11 13.18 12.31
C LYS A 89 -2.91 11.90 12.33
N GLY A 90 -2.46 10.95 13.13
CA GLY A 90 -3.14 9.68 13.32
C GLY A 90 -2.55 8.86 14.46
N LYS A 91 -3.16 7.71 14.68
CA LYS A 91 -2.71 6.65 15.59
C LYS A 91 -2.74 5.34 14.85
N GLU A 92 -1.75 4.50 15.15
CA GLU A 92 -1.64 3.16 14.59
C GLU A 92 -1.53 2.16 15.73
N ALA A 93 -2.28 1.07 15.65
CA ALA A 93 -2.16 -0.05 16.59
C ALA A 93 -2.45 -1.37 15.90
N GLN A 94 -1.83 -2.43 16.40
CA GLN A 94 -2.23 -3.78 16.04
C GLN A 94 -3.47 -4.17 16.86
N VAL A 95 -4.52 -4.61 16.15
CA VAL A 95 -5.79 -5.02 16.71
C VAL A 95 -6.26 -6.30 16.05
N MET A 96 -7.09 -7.06 16.74
CA MET A 96 -7.80 -8.18 16.16
C MET A 96 -9.19 -7.69 15.75
N ILE A 97 -9.57 -7.90 14.49
CA ILE A 97 -10.93 -7.72 14.01
C ILE A 97 -11.64 -9.07 13.99
N MET A 98 -12.86 -9.11 14.48
CA MET A 98 -13.64 -10.34 14.63
C MET A 98 -15.05 -10.14 14.10
N ASN A 99 -15.56 -11.18 13.45
CA ASN A 99 -16.97 -11.37 13.14
C ASN A 99 -17.32 -12.84 13.45
N ASN A 100 -18.20 -13.04 14.44
CA ASN A 100 -18.52 -14.38 14.98
C ASN A 100 -17.25 -15.17 15.33
N GLU A 101 -17.01 -16.31 14.68
CA GLU A 101 -15.85 -17.19 14.89
C GLU A 101 -14.63 -16.78 14.05
N ASN A 102 -14.81 -15.94 13.03
CA ASN A 102 -13.74 -15.51 12.14
C ASN A 102 -13.01 -14.31 12.75
N PHE A 103 -11.68 -14.39 12.83
CA PHE A 103 -10.85 -13.29 13.30
C PHE A 103 -9.57 -13.13 12.50
N ARG A 104 -9.05 -11.90 12.45
CA ARG A 104 -7.77 -11.56 11.83
C ARG A 104 -7.05 -10.51 12.64
N LEU A 105 -5.73 -10.64 12.74
CA LEU A 105 -4.86 -9.57 13.25
C LEU A 105 -4.61 -8.58 12.11
N VAL A 106 -4.90 -7.31 12.37
CA VAL A 106 -4.79 -6.21 11.40
C VAL A 106 -4.20 -4.97 12.06
N THR A 107 -3.62 -4.11 11.24
CA THR A 107 -3.16 -2.79 11.65
C THR A 107 -4.29 -1.79 11.46
N LEU A 108 -4.74 -1.21 12.56
CA LEU A 108 -5.74 -0.15 12.59
C LEU A 108 -5.06 1.21 12.52
N HIS A 109 -5.44 1.97 11.50
CA HIS A 109 -5.03 3.36 11.33
C HIS A 109 -6.22 4.27 11.65
N GLY A 110 -6.15 5.06 12.71
CA GLY A 110 -7.12 6.15 12.89
C GLY A 110 -6.51 7.47 12.51
N ILE A 111 -7.16 8.13 11.56
CA ILE A 111 -6.65 9.30 10.86
C ILE A 111 -7.51 10.51 11.23
N GLU A 112 -6.86 11.64 11.54
CA GLU A 112 -7.55 12.92 11.77
C GLU A 112 -8.13 13.44 10.44
N LYS A 113 -9.30 14.08 10.44
CA LYS A 113 -9.97 14.53 9.20
C LYS A 113 -10.13 13.39 8.18
N PHE A 114 -10.62 12.23 8.63
CA PHE A 114 -10.69 11.03 7.80
C PHE A 114 -11.44 11.25 6.47
N ARG A 115 -12.40 12.17 6.41
CA ARG A 115 -13.11 12.51 5.16
C ARG A 115 -12.16 13.03 4.07
N GLU A 116 -11.20 13.88 4.41
CA GLU A 116 -10.20 14.40 3.45
C GLU A 116 -9.25 13.27 3.00
N PHE A 117 -8.78 12.47 3.97
CA PHE A 117 -7.94 11.31 3.68
C PHE A 117 -8.65 10.30 2.77
N ARG A 118 -9.91 9.99 3.06
CA ARG A 118 -10.75 9.08 2.29
C ARG A 118 -10.83 9.52 0.82
N THR A 119 -11.13 10.79 0.57
CA THR A 119 -11.24 11.31 -0.80
C THR A 119 -9.89 11.33 -1.51
N LYS A 120 -8.81 11.70 -0.83
CA LYS A 120 -7.49 11.87 -1.44
C LYS A 120 -6.74 10.55 -1.68
N VAL A 121 -6.86 9.59 -0.76
CA VAL A 121 -6.05 8.36 -0.73
C VAL A 121 -6.86 7.13 -1.14
N LEU A 122 -8.12 7.04 -0.71
CA LEU A 122 -8.97 5.88 -0.99
C LEU A 122 -9.99 6.14 -2.11
N GLY A 123 -10.09 7.37 -2.63
CA GLY A 123 -11.24 7.86 -3.38
C GLY A 123 -11.67 6.98 -4.55
N GLU A 124 -10.75 6.65 -5.46
CA GLU A 124 -11.02 5.79 -6.62
C GLU A 124 -11.11 4.30 -6.25
N ASP A 125 -10.52 3.91 -5.13
CA ASP A 125 -10.39 2.52 -4.69
C ASP A 125 -11.52 2.08 -3.75
N ILE A 126 -12.44 2.97 -3.38
CA ILE A 126 -13.64 2.63 -2.60
C ILE A 126 -14.68 1.99 -3.52
N LYS A 127 -14.91 0.69 -3.33
CA LYS A 127 -15.98 -0.03 -4.04
C LYS A 127 -17.36 0.39 -3.55
N SER A 128 -17.47 0.63 -2.25
CA SER A 128 -18.75 0.86 -1.61
C SER A 128 -18.56 1.56 -0.27
N SER A 129 -19.39 2.55 0.04
CA SER A 129 -19.34 3.26 1.31
C SER A 129 -20.70 3.81 1.71
N ILE A 130 -20.95 3.91 3.01
CA ILE A 130 -22.10 4.58 3.60
C ILE A 130 -21.57 5.69 4.51
N ASP A 131 -22.18 6.87 4.42
CA ASP A 131 -21.93 7.93 5.39
C ASP A 131 -22.76 7.67 6.64
N LEU A 132 -22.10 7.22 7.69
CA LEU A 132 -22.69 6.83 8.97
C LEU A 132 -22.72 8.00 9.98
N GLY A 133 -22.25 9.18 9.59
CA GLY A 133 -22.25 10.39 10.42
C GLY A 133 -21.47 10.20 11.72
N ILE A 134 -22.20 10.03 12.83
CA ILE A 134 -21.66 9.95 14.20
C ILE A 134 -21.37 8.50 14.62
N ILE A 135 -21.84 7.50 13.87
CA ILE A 135 -21.68 6.10 14.28
C ILE A 135 -20.21 5.67 14.07
N PRO A 136 -19.58 5.01 15.05
CA PRO A 136 -18.22 4.48 14.95
C PRO A 136 -18.05 3.60 13.71
N SER A 137 -17.40 4.13 12.68
CA SER A 137 -17.25 3.43 11.41
C SER A 137 -15.82 2.98 11.15
N ILE A 138 -15.67 1.79 10.56
CA ILE A 138 -14.41 1.27 10.04
C ILE A 138 -14.47 1.10 8.52
N TYR A 139 -13.34 1.31 7.88
CA TYR A 139 -13.09 1.05 6.48
C TYR A 139 -12.18 -0.16 6.39
N ILE A 140 -12.63 -1.19 5.69
CA ILE A 140 -11.94 -2.48 5.59
C ILE A 140 -11.58 -2.77 4.13
N GLY A 141 -10.51 -3.51 3.91
CA GLY A 141 -10.17 -3.95 2.56
C GLY A 141 -11.10 -5.07 2.08
N GLN A 142 -11.34 -5.15 0.77
CA GLN A 142 -12.23 -6.13 0.15
C GLN A 142 -11.80 -7.58 0.46
N ALA A 143 -10.50 -7.85 0.46
CA ALA A 143 -10.01 -9.19 0.76
C ALA A 143 -10.21 -9.56 2.25
N LEU A 144 -10.16 -8.58 3.16
CA LEU A 144 -10.47 -8.78 4.58
C LEU A 144 -11.97 -8.97 4.79
N SER A 145 -12.81 -8.20 4.10
CA SER A 145 -14.28 -8.28 4.23
C SER A 145 -14.80 -9.66 3.85
N VAL A 146 -14.31 -10.23 2.73
CA VAL A 146 -14.67 -11.59 2.29
C VAL A 146 -14.21 -12.64 3.31
N LYS A 147 -13.01 -12.50 3.88
CA LYS A 147 -12.48 -13.46 4.88
C LYS A 147 -13.24 -13.47 6.19
N LEU A 148 -13.83 -12.34 6.56
CA LEU A 148 -14.58 -12.19 7.80
C LEU A 148 -16.09 -12.27 7.59
N ASP A 149 -16.55 -12.48 6.36
CA ASP A 149 -17.97 -12.43 5.98
C ASP A 149 -18.65 -11.13 6.45
N LEU A 150 -18.01 -10.00 6.12
CA LEU A 150 -18.48 -8.66 6.49
C LEU A 150 -18.92 -7.90 5.24
N SER A 151 -20.14 -7.36 5.29
CA SER A 151 -20.68 -6.41 4.32
C SER A 151 -20.79 -5.01 4.93
N ILE A 152 -21.10 -4.03 4.09
CA ILE A 152 -21.34 -2.67 4.59
C ILE A 152 -22.59 -2.64 5.46
N GLY A 153 -22.51 -1.92 6.58
CA GLY A 153 -23.58 -1.83 7.56
C GLY A 153 -23.50 -2.91 8.65
N ASP A 154 -22.69 -3.95 8.43
CA ASP A 154 -22.45 -4.97 9.45
C ASP A 154 -21.57 -4.43 10.59
N THR A 155 -21.68 -5.06 11.75
CA THR A 155 -20.90 -4.68 12.93
C THR A 155 -19.76 -5.68 13.14
N ALA A 156 -18.53 -5.19 13.15
CA ALA A 156 -17.35 -5.96 13.53
C ALA A 156 -16.91 -5.61 14.96
N ILE A 157 -16.28 -6.57 15.63
CA ILE A 157 -15.67 -6.37 16.95
C ILE A 157 -14.18 -6.16 16.77
N ILE A 158 -13.67 -5.02 17.23
CA ILE A 158 -12.24 -4.71 17.28
C ILE A 158 -11.73 -4.95 18.69
N VAL A 159 -10.69 -5.75 18.82
CA VAL A 159 -10.08 -6.15 20.09
C VAL A 159 -8.63 -5.69 20.13
N HIS A 160 -8.21 -5.05 21.22
CA HIS A 160 -6.82 -4.65 21.42
C HIS A 160 -6.15 -5.62 22.39
N PRO A 161 -5.29 -6.54 21.91
CA PRO A 161 -4.79 -7.66 22.71
C PRO A 161 -3.80 -7.24 23.80
N GLU A 162 -3.11 -6.11 23.65
CA GLU A 162 -2.07 -5.68 24.59
C GLU A 162 -2.62 -5.21 25.95
N LYS A 163 -3.92 -4.91 26.04
CA LYS A 163 -4.57 -4.48 27.28
C LYS A 163 -5.66 -5.45 27.70
N ILE A 164 -5.33 -6.25 28.70
CA ILE A 164 -6.25 -7.12 29.40
C ILE A 164 -6.79 -6.36 30.61
N ASN A 165 -8.11 -6.33 30.76
CA ASN A 165 -8.74 -5.82 31.97
C ASN A 165 -8.51 -6.82 33.12
N ILE A 166 -7.79 -6.39 34.16
CA ILE A 166 -7.40 -7.24 35.30
C ILE A 166 -8.59 -7.81 36.08
N PHE A 167 -9.76 -7.17 36.05
CA PHE A 167 -10.95 -7.65 36.77
C PHE A 167 -11.72 -8.71 35.99
N THR A 168 -11.75 -8.61 34.65
CA THR A 168 -12.52 -9.53 33.81
C THR A 168 -11.66 -10.58 33.11
N GLY A 169 -10.33 -10.39 33.06
CA GLY A 169 -9.41 -11.23 32.31
C GLY A 169 -9.57 -11.12 30.78
N LEU A 170 -10.42 -10.21 30.29
CA LEU A 170 -10.71 -10.04 28.87
C LEU A 170 -9.99 -8.81 28.31
N PRO A 171 -9.54 -8.86 27.04
CA PRO A 171 -8.99 -7.69 26.37
C PRO A 171 -10.06 -6.63 26.12
N ASN A 172 -9.63 -5.37 25.98
CA ASN A 172 -10.54 -4.30 25.59
C ASN A 172 -11.08 -4.55 24.18
N GLN A 173 -12.40 -4.47 24.03
CA GLN A 173 -13.10 -4.64 22.76
C GLN A 173 -14.06 -3.49 22.47
N ARG A 174 -14.23 -3.15 21.19
CA ARG A 174 -15.14 -2.11 20.71
C ARG A 174 -15.87 -2.60 19.47
N LYS A 175 -17.19 -2.39 19.44
CA LYS A 175 -18.02 -2.66 18.25
C LYS A 175 -17.96 -1.46 17.31
N MET A 176 -17.74 -1.72 16.02
CA MET A 176 -17.71 -0.69 14.98
C MET A 176 -18.44 -1.18 13.73
N VAL A 177 -19.12 -0.27 13.04
CA VAL A 177 -19.88 -0.58 11.82
C VAL A 177 -18.97 -0.46 10.61
N VAL A 178 -19.09 -1.38 9.66
CA VAL A 178 -18.38 -1.30 8.37
C VAL A 178 -19.01 -0.17 7.55
N GLY A 179 -18.31 0.97 7.48
CA GLY A 179 -18.74 2.16 6.75
C GLY A 179 -18.21 2.25 5.33
N GLY A 180 -17.25 1.41 4.97
CA GLY A 180 -16.86 1.24 3.58
C GLY A 180 -15.88 0.12 3.35
N ILE A 181 -15.83 -0.31 2.10
CA ILE A 181 -14.95 -1.36 1.61
C ILE A 181 -14.09 -0.78 0.50
N PHE A 182 -12.77 -0.85 0.67
CA PHE A 182 -11.78 -0.39 -0.30
C PHE A 182 -11.05 -1.57 -0.95
N GLU A 183 -10.50 -1.38 -2.14
CA GLU A 183 -9.62 -2.34 -2.82
C GLU A 183 -8.45 -1.60 -3.46
N LEU A 184 -7.30 -1.59 -2.78
CA LEU A 184 -6.12 -0.86 -3.23
C LEU A 184 -5.27 -1.67 -4.23
N ASN A 185 -5.57 -2.96 -4.41
CA ASN A 185 -4.82 -3.88 -5.28
C ASN A 185 -3.31 -3.95 -4.96
N ILE A 186 -2.94 -3.61 -3.73
CA ILE A 186 -1.58 -3.76 -3.21
C ILE A 186 -1.49 -5.10 -2.50
N ILE A 187 -0.42 -5.85 -2.77
CA ILE A 187 -0.25 -7.20 -2.24
C ILE A 187 -0.41 -7.22 -0.71
N ASP A 188 -1.32 -8.07 -0.24
CA ASP A 188 -1.71 -8.24 1.16
C ASP A 188 -2.25 -7.00 1.90
N TYR A 189 -2.29 -5.81 1.29
CA TYR A 189 -2.65 -4.58 2.00
C TYR A 189 -4.11 -4.61 2.45
N ASP A 190 -5.01 -4.98 1.54
CA ASP A 190 -6.46 -5.09 1.76
C ASP A 190 -6.83 -6.19 2.76
N GLN A 191 -5.87 -7.00 3.19
CA GLN A 191 -6.07 -8.06 4.18
C GLN A 191 -5.53 -7.68 5.58
N LYS A 192 -4.62 -6.70 5.65
CA LYS A 192 -3.83 -6.40 6.84
C LYS A 192 -4.11 -5.01 7.41
N HIS A 193 -4.75 -4.12 6.66
CA HIS A 193 -4.97 -2.74 7.08
C HIS A 193 -6.46 -2.40 7.13
N ILE A 194 -6.83 -1.64 8.17
CA ILE A 194 -8.16 -1.05 8.32
C ILE A 194 -8.01 0.41 8.74
N PHE A 195 -8.98 1.25 8.36
CA PHE A 195 -8.96 2.67 8.66
C PHE A 195 -10.19 3.11 9.44
N CYS A 196 -10.04 4.13 10.28
CA CYS A 196 -11.15 4.76 10.99
C CYS A 196 -10.87 6.24 11.25
N GLN A 197 -11.87 6.95 11.76
CA GLN A 197 -11.70 8.31 12.27
C GLN A 197 -10.89 8.28 13.58
N TYR A 198 -9.93 9.21 13.72
CA TYR A 198 -9.07 9.31 14.90
C TYR A 198 -9.83 9.37 16.24
N ASP A 199 -10.94 10.10 16.30
CA ASP A 199 -11.73 10.29 17.52
C ASP A 199 -12.30 8.95 18.03
N GLU A 200 -12.61 8.03 17.12
CA GLU A 200 -13.13 6.71 17.46
C GLU A 200 -12.10 5.87 18.20
N ILE A 201 -10.82 5.96 17.84
CA ILE A 201 -9.79 5.17 18.50
C ILE A 201 -9.15 5.86 19.69
N ASN A 202 -9.33 7.17 19.88
CA ASN A 202 -8.59 7.89 20.91
C ASN A 202 -8.85 7.37 22.34
N ASN A 203 -10.07 6.90 22.59
CA ASN A 203 -10.48 6.29 23.87
C ASN A 203 -10.20 4.78 23.95
N PHE A 204 -10.08 4.10 22.80
CA PHE A 204 -9.88 2.65 22.71
C PHE A 204 -8.39 2.28 22.74
N ILE A 205 -7.55 3.06 22.05
CA ILE A 205 -6.10 2.91 22.00
C ILE A 205 -5.47 3.98 22.89
N PRO A 206 -4.89 3.59 24.04
CA PRO A 206 -4.24 4.52 24.95
C PRO A 206 -3.08 5.24 24.26
N ASN A 207 -2.83 6.49 24.65
CA ASN A 207 -1.58 7.15 24.26
C ASN A 207 -0.41 6.35 24.85
N LYS A 208 0.62 6.08 24.04
CA LYS A 208 1.87 5.41 24.46
C LYS A 208 2.74 6.30 25.39
N HIS A 209 2.10 7.21 26.13
CA HIS A 209 2.69 7.92 27.26
C HIS A 209 2.52 7.03 28.48
N ASN A 210 3.49 6.16 28.72
CA ASN A 210 3.93 5.68 30.03
C ASN A 210 4.98 4.60 29.80
N ASN A 211 6.22 5.06 29.64
CA ASN A 211 7.40 4.59 30.37
C ASN A 211 8.48 5.67 30.25
#